data_AF-A0A1X2FH99-F1
#
_entry.id   AF-A0A1X2FH99-F1
#
_cell.length_a   1.000
_cell.length_b   1.000
_cell.length_c   1.000
_cell.angle_alpha   90.00
_cell.angle_beta   90.00
_cell.angle_gamma   90.00
#
_symmetry.space_group_name_H-M   'P 1'
#
loop_
_entity.id
_entity.type
_entity.pdbx_description
1 polymer ?
#
loop_
_entity_poly.entity_id
_entity_poly.type
_entity_poly.pdbx_seq_one_letter_code
_entity_poly.pdbx_strand_id
1 'polypeptide(L)'
;MDGVRIHAVDLQDAQRRAGKLRADAPELPVLLDIEVLIDRDIHAAFAALDGVPSGHALRYIGTPRGLAGLIADVQRLGIADGVVLKPLADSPVTDLMLEELAPGLCA
;
A
#
# COMPACT_ATOMS: atom_id res chain seq x y z
N MET A 1 -5.67 15.56 11.44
CA MET A 1 -4.87 14.56 12.16
C MET A 1 -3.53 14.51 11.46
N ASP A 2 -2.46 14.95 12.12
CA ASP A 2 -1.11 14.90 11.53
C ASP A 2 -0.51 13.52 11.84
N GLY A 3 -0.40 12.68 10.80
CA GLY A 3 0.21 11.36 10.88
C GLY A 3 1.61 11.34 10.31
N VAL A 4 2.45 10.41 10.77
CA VAL A 4 3.81 10.25 10.25
C VAL A 4 3.81 9.23 9.13
N ARG A 5 4.29 9.66 7.97
CA ARG A 5 4.46 8.79 6.81
C ARG A 5 5.76 8.02 6.90
N ILE A 6 5.70 6.71 6.66
CA ILE A 6 6.87 5.85 6.55
C ILE A 6 7.00 5.32 5.12
N HIS A 7 8.24 5.35 4.63
CA HIS A 7 8.65 4.67 3.40
C HIS A 7 9.47 3.44 3.79
N ALA A 8 9.16 2.32 3.17
CA ALA A 8 9.84 1.05 3.39
C ALA A 8 10.09 0.34 2.06
N VAL A 9 11.12 -0.50 2.02
CA VAL A 9 11.43 -1.34 0.85
C VAL A 9 10.58 -2.61 0.81
N ASP A 10 10.15 -3.10 1.98
CA ASP A 10 9.32 -4.28 2.18
C ASP A 10 8.52 -4.17 3.50
N LEU A 11 7.65 -5.15 3.78
CA LEU A 11 6.83 -5.17 5.00
C LEU A 11 7.65 -5.34 6.28
N GLN A 12 8.80 -6.00 6.23
CA GLN A 12 9.66 -6.21 7.39
C GLN A 12 10.39 -4.92 7.78
N ASP A 13 10.87 -4.15 6.79
CA ASP A 13 11.39 -2.80 6.96
C ASP A 13 10.28 -1.86 7.48
N ALA A 14 9.06 -1.97 6.94
CA ALA A 14 7.91 -1.19 7.42
C ALA A 14 7.64 -1.46 8.91
N GLN A 15 7.55 -2.73 9.31
CA GLN A 15 7.31 -3.12 10.70
C GLN A 15 8.40 -2.62 11.63
N ARG A 16 9.67 -2.73 11.23
CA ARG A 16 10.81 -2.23 12.02
C ARG A 16 10.74 -0.72 12.22
N ARG A 17 10.47 0.04 11.15
CA ARG A 17 10.36 1.51 11.20
C ARG A 17 9.18 1.96 12.04
N ALA A 18 8.02 1.33 11.86
CA ALA A 18 6.83 1.60 12.64
C ALA A 18 7.05 1.31 14.13
N GLY A 19 7.69 0.19 14.46
CA GLY A 19 8.03 -0.16 15.84
C GLY A 19 8.94 0.88 16.51
N LYS A 20 9.95 1.37 15.79
CA LYS A 20 10.81 2.44 16.28
C LYS A 20 10.02 3.73 16.50
N LEU A 21 9.22 4.14 15.51
CA LEU A 21 8.44 5.38 15.60
C LEU A 21 7.44 5.35 16.75
N ARG A 22 6.76 4.22 16.97
CA ARG A 22 5.81 4.07 18.08
C ARG A 22 6.49 4.04 19.44
N ALA A 23 7.74 3.59 19.53
CA ALA A 23 8.51 3.68 20.77
C ALA A 23 8.88 5.14 21.08
N ASP A 24 9.17 5.93 20.05
CA ASP A 24 9.58 7.33 20.18
C ASP A 24 8.38 8.30 20.35
N ALA A 25 7.25 8.01 19.70
CA ALA A 25 6.04 8.85 19.65
C ALA A 25 4.76 7.97 19.52
N PRO A 26 4.30 7.34 20.61
CA PRO A 26 3.20 6.37 20.58
C PRO A 26 1.83 6.96 20.19
N GLU A 27 1.65 8.27 20.36
CA GLU A 27 0.40 8.98 20.03
C GLU A 27 0.24 9.34 18.55
N LEU A 28 1.30 9.24 17.74
CA LEU A 28 1.25 9.63 16.32
C LEU A 28 0.84 8.44 15.44
N PRO A 29 -0.21 8.59 14.60
CA PRO A 29 -0.61 7.54 13.68
C PRO A 29 0.45 7.36 12.59
N VAL A 30 0.77 6.10 12.31
CA VAL A 30 1.73 5.67 11.29
C VAL A 30 1.00 5.39 9.98
N LEU A 31 1.42 6.06 8.91
CA LEU A 31 0.89 5.87 7.56
C LEU A 31 1.96 5.22 6.67
N LEU A 32 1.68 4.05 6.11
CA LEU A 32 2.61 3.35 5.23
C LEU A 32 2.36 3.70 3.77
N ASP A 33 3.39 4.22 3.09
CA ASP A 33 3.34 4.46 1.67
C ASP A 33 3.53 3.16 0.87
N ILE A 34 2.59 2.89 -0.05
CA ILE A 34 2.62 1.72 -0.93
C ILE A 34 2.44 2.19 -2.37
N GLU A 35 3.40 1.84 -3.22
CA GLU A 35 3.25 2.00 -4.67
C GLU A 35 2.36 0.88 -5.22
N VAL A 36 1.33 1.22 -5.99
CA VAL A 36 0.32 0.27 -6.46
C VAL A 36 0.19 0.28 -7.97
N LEU A 37 0.10 -0.91 -8.54
CA LEU A 37 -0.35 -1.14 -9.90
C LEU A 37 -1.40 -2.24 -9.83
N ILE A 38 -2.64 -1.88 -10.12
CA ILE A 38 -3.76 -2.80 -10.04
C ILE A 38 -4.47 -2.93 -11.39
N ASP A 39 -4.92 -4.13 -11.67
CA ASP A 39 -5.81 -4.45 -12.78
C ASP A 39 -6.85 -5.47 -12.31
N ARG A 40 -7.94 -5.67 -13.06
CA ARG A 40 -8.93 -6.72 -12.78
C ARG A 40 -8.33 -8.11 -12.99
N ASP A 41 -7.32 -8.23 -13.85
CA ASP A 41 -6.54 -9.45 -14.07
C ASP A 41 -5.09 -9.29 -13.57
N ILE A 42 -4.65 -10.23 -12.75
CA ILE A 42 -3.27 -10.26 -12.24
C ILE A 42 -2.24 -10.34 -13.38
N HIS A 43 -2.53 -11.05 -14.46
CA HIS A 43 -1.63 -11.14 -15.61
C HIS A 43 -1.48 -9.80 -16.32
N ALA A 44 -2.58 -9.05 -16.45
CA ALA A 44 -2.56 -7.70 -17.02
C ALA A 44 -1.79 -6.72 -16.12
N ALA A 45 -1.95 -6.81 -14.80
CA ALA A 45 -1.17 -6.00 -13.86
C ALA A 45 0.34 -6.25 -14.00
N PHE A 46 0.76 -7.51 -14.10
CA PHE A 46 2.18 -7.83 -14.32
C PHE A 46 2.67 -7.43 -15.72
N ALA A 47 1.84 -7.52 -16.75
CA ALA A 47 2.21 -7.04 -18.09
C ALA A 47 2.42 -5.52 -18.10
N ALA A 48 1.60 -4.76 -17.38
CA ALA A 48 1.74 -3.31 -17.24
C ALA A 48 2.93 -2.89 -16.35
N LEU A 49 3.48 -3.81 -15.54
CA LEU A 49 4.74 -3.59 -14.83
C LEU A 49 5.95 -3.65 -15.78
N ASP A 50 5.82 -4.29 -16.95
CA ASP A 50 6.93 -4.40 -17.90
C ASP A 50 7.34 -3.00 -18.41
N GLY A 51 8.63 -2.69 -18.29
CA GLY A 51 9.17 -1.35 -18.55
C GLY A 51 9.08 -0.34 -17.38
N VAL A 52 8.43 -0.69 -16.25
CA VAL A 52 8.47 0.12 -15.03
C VAL A 52 9.75 -0.18 -14.25
N PRO A 53 10.63 0.80 -14.01
CA PRO A 53 11.90 0.56 -13.32
C PRO A 53 11.67 0.08 -11.89
N SER A 54 12.44 -0.94 -11.47
CA SER A 54 12.49 -1.40 -10.08
C SER A 54 12.82 -0.24 -9.14
N GLY A 55 12.03 -0.09 -8.08
CA GLY A 55 12.18 0.97 -7.09
C GLY A 55 12.60 0.42 -5.73
N HIS A 56 13.01 1.33 -4.85
CA HIS A 56 13.31 1.02 -3.44
C HIS A 56 12.09 1.26 -2.53
N ALA A 57 10.88 1.20 -3.10
CA ALA A 57 9.64 1.39 -2.37
C ALA A 57 8.86 0.08 -2.36
N LEU A 58 8.10 -0.14 -1.29
CA LEU A 58 7.15 -1.22 -1.18
C LEU A 58 6.10 -1.09 -2.30
N ARG A 59 6.01 -2.13 -3.13
CA ARG A 59 5.11 -2.20 -4.28
C ARG A 59 4.11 -3.32 -4.14
N TYR A 60 2.86 -3.04 -4.50
CA TYR A 60 1.83 -4.04 -4.70
C TYR A 60 1.41 -4.07 -6.17
N ILE A 61 1.57 -5.24 -6.79
CA ILE A 61 1.17 -5.48 -8.18
C ILE A 61 0.17 -6.63 -8.18
N GLY A 62 -1.05 -6.38 -8.67
CA GLY A 62 -2.08 -7.41 -8.66
C GLY A 62 -3.48 -6.87 -8.83
N THR A 63 -4.41 -7.37 -8.02
CA THR A 63 -5.85 -7.06 -8.15
C THR A 63 -6.34 -6.17 -7.02
N PRO A 64 -7.43 -5.40 -7.21
CA PRO A 64 -8.03 -4.61 -6.13
C PRO A 64 -8.37 -5.46 -4.89
N ARG A 65 -8.90 -6.67 -5.09
CA ARG A 65 -9.22 -7.59 -3.99
C ARG A 65 -7.98 -8.03 -3.21
N GLY A 66 -6.89 -8.33 -3.90
CA GLY A 66 -5.64 -8.69 -3.24
C GLY A 66 -5.02 -7.50 -2.49
N LEU A 67 -5.16 -6.28 -3.03
CA LEU A 67 -4.73 -5.06 -2.36
C LEU A 67 -5.54 -4.83 -1.07
N ALA A 68 -6.86 -5.00 -1.10
CA ALA A 68 -7.70 -4.90 0.10
C ALA A 68 -7.25 -5.90 1.19
N GLY A 69 -6.92 -7.14 0.79
CA GLY A 69 -6.35 -8.14 1.70
C GLY A 69 -5.02 -7.69 2.32
N LEU A 70 -4.10 -7.16 1.52
CA LEU A 70 -2.84 -6.61 2.01
C LEU A 70 -3.06 -5.47 3.02
N ILE A 71 -4.00 -4.57 2.75
CA ILE A 71 -4.33 -3.46 3.66
C ILE A 71 -4.86 -3.98 4.99
N ALA A 72 -5.77 -4.96 4.94
CA ALA A 72 -6.30 -5.61 6.14
C ALA A 72 -5.18 -6.30 6.95
N ASP A 73 -4.23 -6.96 6.29
CA ASP A 73 -3.08 -7.58 6.96
C ASP A 73 -2.15 -6.55 7.59
N VAL A 74 -1.86 -5.43 6.90
CA VAL A 74 -1.06 -4.32 7.45
C VAL A 74 -1.68 -3.77 8.74
N GLN A 75 -3.01 -3.61 8.77
CA GLN A 75 -3.74 -3.17 9.96
C GLN A 75 -3.74 -4.24 11.05
N ARG A 76 -4.07 -5.49 10.70
CA ARG A 76 -4.18 -6.61 11.66
C ARG A 76 -2.86 -6.94 12.34
N LEU A 77 -1.75 -6.85 11.59
CA LEU A 77 -0.40 -7.07 12.11
C LEU A 77 0.15 -5.83 12.84
N GLY A 78 -0.62 -4.74 12.88
CA GLY A 78 -0.21 -3.48 13.50
C GLY A 78 1.01 -2.87 12.82
N ILE A 79 1.23 -3.10 11.53
CA ILE A 79 2.36 -2.54 10.80
C ILE A 79 2.17 -1.03 10.62
N ALA A 80 0.96 -0.60 10.27
CA ALA A 80 0.60 0.81 10.16
C ALA A 80 -0.88 1.02 10.51
N ASP A 81 -1.21 2.23 10.92
CA ASP A 81 -2.58 2.62 11.31
C ASP A 81 -3.39 3.03 10.06
N GLY A 82 -2.70 3.33 8.96
CA GLY A 82 -3.27 3.51 7.64
C GLY A 82 -2.25 3.29 6.53
N VAL A 83 -2.73 3.26 5.30
CA VAL A 83 -1.88 3.17 4.09
C VAL A 83 -2.13 4.37 3.19
N VAL A 84 -1.08 4.83 2.51
CA VAL A 84 -1.19 5.79 1.43
C VAL A 84 -0.80 5.10 0.14
N LEU A 85 -1.79 4.91 -0.72
CA LEU A 85 -1.63 4.23 -1.99
C LEU A 85 -1.19 5.23 -3.06
N LYS A 86 -0.10 4.91 -3.75
CA LYS A 86 0.49 5.73 -4.80
C LYS A 86 0.46 4.97 -6.13
N PRO A 87 -0.32 5.39 -7.12
CA PRO A 87 -0.32 4.76 -8.43
C PRO A 87 1.10 4.77 -9.05
N LEU A 88 1.53 3.61 -9.57
CA LEU A 88 2.74 3.50 -10.39
C LEU A 88 2.42 3.95 -11.83
N ALA A 89 2.99 5.09 -12.23
CA ALA A 89 2.84 5.71 -13.56
C ALA A 89 1.37 6.03 -13.98
N ASP A 90 1.16 6.51 -15.21
CA ASP A 90 -0.14 6.84 -15.89
C ASP A 90 -1.08 5.64 -16.05
N SER A 91 -1.19 4.83 -15.01
CA SER A 91 -2.09 3.70 -14.98
C SER A 91 -3.51 4.21 -14.75
N PRO A 92 -4.53 3.71 -15.48
CA PRO A 92 -5.96 4.01 -15.22
C PRO A 92 -6.43 3.53 -13.83
N VAL A 93 -5.50 3.06 -13.00
CA VAL A 93 -5.57 2.73 -11.58
C VAL A 93 -6.40 3.71 -10.76
N THR A 94 -6.43 5.03 -11.03
CA THR A 94 -7.21 5.95 -10.19
C THR A 94 -8.72 5.67 -10.23
N ASP A 95 -9.29 5.39 -11.41
CA ASP A 95 -10.72 5.09 -11.54
C ASP A 95 -11.05 3.70 -10.97
N LEU A 96 -10.21 2.69 -11.27
CA LEU A 96 -10.35 1.34 -10.72
C LEU A 96 -10.18 1.29 -9.19
N MET A 97 -9.29 2.11 -8.62
CA MET A 97 -9.11 2.21 -7.18
C MET A 97 -10.36 2.77 -6.50
N LEU A 98 -10.99 3.80 -7.07
CA LEU A 98 -12.18 4.41 -6.49
C LEU A 98 -13.40 3.49 -6.58
N GLU A 99 -13.61 2.80 -7.69
CA GLU A 99 -14.77 1.93 -7.89
C GLU A 99 -14.68 0.60 -7.11
N GLU A 100 -13.49 -0.01 -7.04
CA GLU A 100 -13.34 -1.39 -6.53
C GLU A 100 -12.82 -1.47 -5.09
N LEU A 101 -11.98 -0.53 -4.63
CA LEU A 101 -11.46 -0.58 -3.25
C LEU A 101 -12.44 0.01 -2.24
N ALA A 102 -13.21 1.04 -2.61
CA ALA A 102 -14.12 1.71 -1.68
C ALA A 102 -15.19 0.76 -1.08
N PRO A 103 -15.85 -0.13 -1.86
CA PRO A 103 -16.82 -1.07 -1.31
C PRO A 103 -16.18 -2.13 -0.40
N GLY A 104 -14.93 -2.54 -0.69
CA GLY A 104 -14.21 -3.57 0.05
C GLY A 104 -13.65 -3.12 1.40
N LEU A 105 -13.55 -1.80 1.63
CA LEU A 105 -13.10 -1.20 2.89
C LEU A 105 -14.24 -1.07 3.92
N CYS A 106 -15.50 -1.25 3.51
CA CYS A 106 -16.67 -1.19 4.39
C CYS A 106 -17.12 -2.55 4.94
N ALA A 107 -16.39 -3.64 4.63
CA ALA A 107 -16.76 -5.00 5.02
C ALA A 107 -16.10 -5.45 6.33
#